data_AF-A0A8J7TA27-F1
#
_entry.id   AF-A0A8J7TA27-F1
#
_cell.length_a   1.000
_cell.length_b   1.000
_cell.length_c   1.000
_cell.angle_alpha   90.00
_cell.angle_beta   90.00
_cell.angle_gamma   90.00
#
_symmetry.space_group_name_H-M   'P 1'
#
loop_
_entity.id
_entity.type
_entity.pdbx_description
1 polymer ?
#
loop_
_entity_poly.entity_id
_entity_poly.type
_entity_poly.pdbx_seq_one_letter_code
_entity_poly.pdbx_strand_id
1 'polypeptide(L)'
;REKEEAHQLHQEAWERHQARKDLRSKNQNAQEGRPEETFFSRLDSSLKKNTAFVKKLKTITEQQRDSLSNDFNSLNLSKYIAEAVGSIVEAKLKISDVNCAVHLCSLFHQRYADFAPLLLQAWKKHFEARKEEKTPNVSKLRTDLRFIAELTIVGIFTDKEGLSLIYEQLKTIINIDRETHMHVSVVISFCKHCGDDIAGLVPRKMKMASEKFNLSFPPSEIINTEKQQPFQNLLREYFTSLTKHLKKDHRELQNIERQNRRILHSKGELSEDRHKQYEEFATSYQKLLANTQSLADLLDENMPELPQDKTVQEEHGPGIDIFTPGKPGDYDLEGGIWEDEDARNFYENMVDLKAFVPAILFKDNEKSSQSKDKEDVKGIQFPNVWRSIKHLLQHPHLYFSLFYKVTLQYLFIILLHSIIMSMYNRVQCFGLQCF
;
A
#
# COMPACT_ATOMS: atom_id res chain seq x y z
N ARG A 1 -27.63 -5.97 8.08
CA ARG A 1 -26.26 -5.56 7.69
C ARG A 1 -26.18 -4.15 7.09
N GLU A 2 -26.53 -3.90 5.82
CA GLU A 2 -26.34 -2.56 5.21
C GLU A 2 -27.04 -1.43 5.98
N LYS A 3 -28.28 -1.67 6.44
CA LYS A 3 -29.01 -0.72 7.31
C LYS A 3 -28.29 -0.48 8.63
N GLU A 4 -27.73 -1.52 9.26
CA GLU A 4 -27.00 -1.40 10.53
C GLU A 4 -25.71 -0.59 10.35
N GLU A 5 -24.95 -0.85 9.28
CA GLU A 5 -23.75 -0.09 8.92
C GLU A 5 -24.08 1.40 8.70
N ALA A 6 -25.22 1.71 8.05
CA ALA A 6 -25.68 3.09 7.88
C ALA A 6 -26.06 3.77 9.20
N HIS A 7 -26.72 3.05 10.12
CA HIS A 7 -27.06 3.60 11.45
C HIS A 7 -25.81 3.79 12.31
N GLN A 8 -24.84 2.89 12.24
CA GLN A 8 -23.56 3.05 12.91
C GLN A 8 -22.81 4.29 12.38
N LEU A 9 -22.73 4.47 11.06
CA LEU A 9 -22.12 5.66 10.45
C LEU A 9 -22.81 6.95 10.90
N HIS A 10 -24.14 6.93 11.00
CA HIS A 10 -24.95 8.05 11.48
C HIS A 10 -24.67 8.39 12.94
N GLN A 11 -24.63 7.37 13.80
CA GLN A 11 -24.29 7.54 15.22
C GLN A 11 -22.89 8.11 15.40
N GLU A 12 -21.87 7.52 14.74
CA GLU A 12 -20.48 7.99 14.82
C GLU A 12 -20.32 9.44 14.33
N ALA A 13 -21.11 9.86 13.34
CA ALA A 13 -21.10 11.24 12.85
C ALA A 13 -21.66 12.22 13.90
N TRP A 14 -22.79 11.89 14.53
CA TRP A 14 -23.39 12.71 15.58
C TRP A 14 -22.54 12.78 16.85
N GLU A 15 -21.99 11.66 17.30
CA GLU A 15 -21.08 11.61 18.45
C GLU A 15 -19.86 12.50 18.23
N ARG A 16 -19.25 12.41 17.04
CA ARG A 16 -18.11 13.25 16.66
C ARG A 16 -18.49 14.73 16.60
N HIS A 17 -19.61 15.06 15.98
CA HIS A 17 -20.09 16.44 15.85
C HIS A 17 -20.35 17.08 17.22
N GLN A 18 -21.06 16.38 18.11
CA GLN A 18 -21.39 16.90 19.43
C GLN A 18 -20.12 17.08 20.29
N ALA A 19 -19.23 16.09 20.31
CA ALA A 19 -17.97 16.18 21.05
C ALA A 19 -17.11 17.38 20.59
N ARG A 20 -17.07 17.65 19.28
CA ARG A 20 -16.36 18.81 18.71
C ARG A 20 -17.00 20.13 19.12
N LYS A 21 -18.33 20.25 19.04
CA LYS A 21 -19.05 21.48 19.45
C LYS A 21 -18.87 21.77 20.92
N ASP A 22 -18.96 20.76 21.78
CA ASP A 22 -18.77 20.89 23.22
C ASP A 22 -17.35 21.36 23.56
N LEU A 23 -16.33 20.75 22.96
CA LEU A 23 -14.94 21.17 23.18
C LEU A 23 -14.67 22.55 22.59
N ARG A 24 -15.16 22.85 21.38
CA ARG A 24 -15.00 24.16 20.75
C ARG A 24 -15.58 25.27 21.61
N SER A 25 -16.80 25.09 22.13
CA SER A 25 -17.43 26.04 23.02
C SER A 25 -16.59 26.29 24.28
N LYS A 26 -16.10 25.23 24.94
CA LYS A 26 -15.25 25.36 26.14
C LYS A 26 -13.91 26.05 25.85
N ASN A 27 -13.27 25.69 24.74
CA ASN A 27 -11.95 26.20 24.38
C ASN A 27 -12.01 27.66 23.90
N GLN A 28 -13.06 28.08 23.21
CA GLN A 28 -13.24 29.49 22.80
C GLN A 28 -13.56 30.39 24.00
N ASN A 29 -14.30 29.88 24.99
CA ASN A 29 -14.62 30.60 26.23
C ASN A 29 -13.54 30.44 27.33
N ALA A 30 -12.40 29.81 27.02
CA ALA A 30 -11.36 29.51 28.00
C ALA A 30 -10.79 30.75 28.68
N GLN A 31 -10.71 31.90 27.98
CA GLN A 31 -10.12 33.11 28.53
C GLN A 31 -10.83 33.61 29.79
N GLU A 32 -12.16 33.52 29.82
CA GLU A 32 -12.98 33.96 30.96
C GLU A 32 -12.98 32.92 32.10
N GLY A 33 -12.78 31.64 31.78
CA GLY A 33 -12.80 30.53 32.74
C GLY A 33 -11.45 30.14 33.33
N ARG A 34 -10.35 30.83 32.97
CA ARG A 34 -9.02 30.51 33.49
C ARG A 34 -8.91 30.83 34.98
N PRO A 35 -8.34 29.93 35.79
CA PRO A 35 -8.27 30.13 37.23
C PRO A 35 -7.23 31.20 37.62
N GLU A 36 -7.47 31.85 38.76
CA GLU A 36 -6.54 32.84 39.34
C GLU A 36 -5.35 32.19 40.06
N GLU A 37 -4.35 32.99 40.44
CA GLU A 37 -3.12 32.54 41.12
C GLU A 37 -3.38 31.70 42.38
N THR A 38 -4.45 32.01 43.12
CA THR A 38 -4.85 31.30 44.35
C THR A 38 -5.26 29.85 44.11
N PHE A 39 -5.70 29.50 42.91
CA PHE A 39 -5.98 28.12 42.52
C PHE A 39 -4.68 27.32 42.40
N PHE A 40 -3.65 27.91 41.77
CA PHE A 40 -2.39 27.26 41.49
C PHE A 40 -1.55 26.98 42.74
N SER A 41 -1.70 27.77 43.80
CA SER A 41 -1.00 27.55 45.08
C SER A 41 -1.45 26.28 45.81
N ARG A 42 -2.64 25.75 45.49
CA ARG A 42 -3.18 24.49 46.05
C ARG A 42 -2.74 23.24 45.30
N LEU A 43 -2.13 23.41 44.12
CA LEU A 43 -1.71 22.32 43.25
C LEU A 43 -0.25 21.94 43.49
N ASP A 44 0.09 20.69 43.20
CA ASP A 44 1.44 20.17 43.42
C ASP A 44 2.42 20.71 42.37
N SER A 45 3.41 21.47 42.84
CA SER A 45 4.46 22.08 42.03
C SER A 45 5.79 21.32 42.09
N SER A 46 5.79 20.09 42.63
CA SER A 46 7.03 19.31 42.80
C SER A 46 7.63 18.93 41.45
N LEU A 47 8.95 19.16 41.32
CA LEU A 47 9.70 18.82 40.12
C LEU A 47 9.50 17.35 39.72
N LYS A 48 9.56 16.45 40.71
CA LYS A 48 9.42 15.01 40.47
C LYS A 48 8.10 14.65 39.78
N LYS A 49 6.95 15.15 40.27
CA LYS A 49 5.65 14.80 39.69
C LYS A 49 5.42 15.49 38.35
N ASN A 50 5.78 16.76 38.23
CA ASN A 50 5.61 17.51 36.98
C ASN A 50 6.48 16.94 35.85
N THR A 51 7.76 16.68 36.08
CA THR A 51 8.62 16.04 35.07
C THR A 51 8.16 14.63 34.73
N ALA A 52 7.64 13.86 35.70
CA ALA A 52 7.07 12.55 35.43
C ALA A 52 5.82 12.64 34.53
N PHE A 53 4.93 13.60 34.80
CA PHE A 53 3.75 13.84 33.98
C PHE A 53 4.12 14.25 32.54
N VAL A 54 5.05 15.21 32.38
CA VAL A 54 5.56 15.63 31.06
C VAL A 54 6.12 14.44 30.28
N LYS A 55 6.86 13.53 30.93
CA LYS A 55 7.34 12.30 30.28
C LYS A 55 6.21 11.38 29.81
N LYS A 56 5.13 11.24 30.58
CA LYS A 56 3.96 10.44 30.19
C LYS A 56 3.28 10.99 28.92
N LEU A 57 3.32 12.30 28.70
CA LEU A 57 2.72 12.93 27.50
C LEU A 57 3.38 12.48 26.18
N LYS A 58 4.59 11.91 26.21
CA LYS A 58 5.24 11.35 25.00
C LYS A 58 4.60 10.06 24.49
N THR A 59 3.78 9.41 25.31
CA THR A 59 3.19 8.10 25.04
C THR A 59 1.70 8.08 25.39
N ILE A 60 0.97 9.14 25.03
CA ILE A 60 -0.48 9.25 25.27
C ILE A 60 -1.21 8.12 24.56
N THR A 61 -2.09 7.43 25.29
CA THR A 61 -3.03 6.46 24.73
C THR A 61 -4.44 6.72 25.22
N GLU A 62 -5.44 6.24 24.47
CA GLU A 62 -6.86 6.41 24.85
C GLU A 62 -7.18 5.81 26.23
N GLN A 63 -6.55 4.68 26.62
CA GLN A 63 -6.76 4.06 27.93
C GLN A 63 -6.23 4.90 29.09
N GLN A 64 -5.36 5.88 28.82
CA GLN A 64 -4.77 6.74 29.83
C GLN A 64 -5.57 8.04 30.04
N ARG A 65 -6.67 8.26 29.32
CA ARG A 65 -7.45 9.51 29.36
C ARG A 65 -7.77 9.96 30.79
N ASP A 66 -8.38 9.10 31.59
CA ASP A 66 -8.81 9.45 32.95
C ASP A 66 -7.63 9.61 33.90
N SER A 67 -6.64 8.72 33.82
CA SER A 67 -5.45 8.79 34.69
C SER A 67 -4.60 10.04 34.42
N LEU A 68 -4.38 10.40 33.15
CA LEU A 68 -3.68 11.64 32.77
C LEU A 68 -4.50 12.88 33.12
N SER A 69 -5.83 12.83 33.01
CA SER A 69 -6.69 13.95 33.42
C SER A 69 -6.63 14.17 34.94
N ASN A 70 -6.64 13.09 35.73
CA ASN A 70 -6.52 13.16 37.18
C ASN A 70 -5.15 13.69 37.61
N ASP A 71 -4.07 13.18 37.00
CA ASP A 71 -2.71 13.70 37.22
C ASP A 71 -2.67 15.21 36.89
N PHE A 72 -3.16 15.61 35.70
CA PHE A 72 -3.22 17.01 35.27
C PHE A 72 -3.97 17.89 36.27
N ASN A 73 -5.10 17.44 36.80
CA ASN A 73 -5.90 18.19 37.75
C ASN A 73 -5.21 18.42 39.10
N SER A 74 -4.27 17.56 39.46
CA SER A 74 -3.50 17.68 40.72
C SER A 74 -2.23 18.52 40.62
N LEU A 75 -1.79 18.88 39.41
CA LEU A 75 -0.47 19.47 39.14
C LEU A 75 -0.52 20.93 38.72
N ASN A 76 0.43 21.71 39.24
CA ASN A 76 0.73 23.04 38.75
C ASN A 76 1.83 22.98 37.67
N LEU A 77 1.40 23.04 36.41
CA LEU A 77 2.28 22.92 35.24
C LEU A 77 2.74 24.28 34.68
N SER A 78 2.49 25.40 35.38
CA SER A 78 2.80 26.75 34.86
C SER A 78 4.26 26.93 34.43
N LYS A 79 5.19 26.21 35.04
CA LYS A 79 6.63 26.23 34.71
C LYS A 79 7.07 25.19 33.68
N TYR A 80 6.18 24.32 33.21
CA TYR A 80 6.49 23.14 32.39
C TYR A 80 5.70 23.10 31.07
N ILE A 81 5.04 24.21 30.69
CA ILE A 81 4.18 24.27 29.50
C ILE A 81 4.97 24.00 28.23
N ALA A 82 6.18 24.56 28.09
CA ALA A 82 7.02 24.38 26.92
C ALA A 82 7.47 22.91 26.74
N GLU A 83 7.88 22.25 27.83
CA GLU A 83 8.31 20.85 27.81
C GLU A 83 7.13 19.89 27.60
N ALA A 84 5.95 20.23 28.15
CA ALA A 84 4.71 19.52 27.88
C ALA A 84 4.34 19.60 26.39
N VAL A 85 4.39 20.81 25.81
CA VAL A 85 4.17 21.03 24.37
C VAL A 85 5.14 20.22 23.53
N GLY A 86 6.45 20.26 23.84
CA GLY A 86 7.46 19.47 23.14
C GLY A 86 7.14 17.97 23.20
N SER A 87 6.73 17.47 24.36
CA SER A 87 6.36 16.07 24.55
C SER A 87 5.11 15.67 23.75
N ILE A 88 4.11 16.55 23.65
CA ILE A 88 2.88 16.34 22.88
C ILE A 88 3.17 16.28 21.37
N VAL A 89 3.99 17.20 20.84
CA VAL A 89 4.32 17.25 19.40
C VAL A 89 5.18 16.07 18.97
N GLU A 90 6.13 15.64 19.83
CA GLU A 90 6.98 14.48 19.60
C GLU A 90 6.25 13.13 19.77
N ALA A 91 5.11 13.10 20.45
CA ALA A 91 4.41 11.87 20.81
C ALA A 91 4.04 11.03 19.58
N LYS A 92 4.36 9.73 19.64
CA LYS A 92 4.04 8.76 18.58
C LYS A 92 2.63 8.20 18.79
N LEU A 93 1.63 8.99 18.43
CA LEU A 93 0.22 8.65 18.58
C LEU A 93 -0.22 7.59 17.55
N LYS A 94 -1.15 6.71 17.93
CA LYS A 94 -2.00 6.02 16.95
C LYS A 94 -3.15 6.94 16.56
N ILE A 95 -3.79 6.64 15.44
CA ILE A 95 -5.03 7.34 15.01
C ILE A 95 -6.08 7.26 16.14
N SER A 96 -6.24 6.13 16.82
CA SER A 96 -7.18 5.99 17.94
C SER A 96 -6.88 6.91 19.13
N ASP A 97 -5.62 7.32 19.33
CA ASP A 97 -5.19 8.06 20.52
C ASP A 97 -5.28 9.59 20.34
N VAL A 98 -5.53 10.06 19.12
CA VAL A 98 -5.60 11.51 18.80
C VAL A 98 -6.65 12.22 19.65
N ASN A 99 -7.82 11.61 19.86
CA ASN A 99 -8.88 12.23 20.65
C ASN A 99 -8.49 12.42 22.12
N CYS A 100 -7.71 11.49 22.69
CA CYS A 100 -7.16 11.65 24.05
C CYS A 100 -6.13 12.78 24.11
N ALA A 101 -5.25 12.88 23.12
CA ALA A 101 -4.28 13.97 23.04
C ALA A 101 -4.98 15.34 22.92
N VAL A 102 -6.01 15.45 22.07
CA VAL A 102 -6.84 16.67 21.92
C VAL A 102 -7.56 17.04 23.23
N HIS A 103 -8.06 16.05 23.96
CA HIS A 103 -8.65 16.25 25.28
C HIS A 103 -7.66 16.85 26.27
N LEU A 104 -6.45 16.28 26.37
CA LEU A 104 -5.40 16.84 27.23
C LEU A 104 -5.00 18.25 26.77
N CYS A 105 -4.84 18.49 25.47
CA CYS A 105 -4.58 19.83 24.93
C CYS A 105 -5.70 20.83 25.29
N SER A 106 -6.96 20.39 25.32
CA SER A 106 -8.09 21.22 25.73
C SER A 106 -8.00 21.58 27.22
N LEU A 107 -7.65 20.63 28.09
CA LEU A 107 -7.40 20.89 29.52
C LEU A 107 -6.25 21.90 29.72
N PHE A 108 -5.15 21.73 29.00
CA PHE A 108 -4.03 22.68 29.03
C PHE A 108 -4.45 24.08 28.58
N HIS A 109 -5.14 24.19 27.44
CA HIS A 109 -5.60 25.47 26.88
C HIS A 109 -6.57 26.22 27.80
N GLN A 110 -7.47 25.47 28.45
CA GLN A 110 -8.45 26.01 29.40
C GLN A 110 -7.81 26.50 30.71
N ARG A 111 -6.64 25.98 31.08
CA ARG A 111 -5.95 26.37 32.33
C ARG A 111 -4.81 27.36 32.13
N TYR A 112 -4.05 27.25 31.04
CA TYR A 112 -2.80 27.99 30.83
C TYR A 112 -2.87 28.80 29.54
N ALA A 113 -2.80 30.13 29.66
CA ALA A 113 -2.89 31.04 28.51
C ALA A 113 -1.75 30.84 27.48
N ASP A 114 -0.56 30.51 27.94
CA ASP A 114 0.63 30.35 27.10
C ASP A 114 0.64 29.06 26.26
N PHE A 115 -0.27 28.12 26.54
CA PHE A 115 -0.24 26.80 25.93
C PHE A 115 -0.47 26.84 24.41
N ALA A 116 -1.53 27.48 23.93
CA ALA A 116 -1.85 27.50 22.50
C ALA A 116 -0.77 28.21 21.65
N PRO A 117 -0.24 29.39 22.04
CA PRO A 117 0.87 30.03 21.33
C PRO A 117 2.12 29.16 21.24
N LEU A 118 2.52 28.52 22.35
CA LEU A 118 3.69 27.63 22.39
C LEU A 118 3.45 26.37 21.54
N LEU A 119 2.25 25.79 21.60
CA LEU A 119 1.89 24.62 20.80
C LEU A 119 1.93 24.92 19.30
N LEU A 120 1.38 26.06 18.88
CA LEU A 120 1.42 26.49 17.48
C LEU A 120 2.86 26.70 16.99
N GLN A 121 3.70 27.36 17.80
CA GLN A 121 5.12 27.57 17.48
C GLN A 121 5.86 26.24 17.34
N ALA A 122 5.63 25.30 18.25
CA ALA A 122 6.26 23.98 18.23
C ALA A 122 5.85 23.18 16.99
N TRP A 123 4.57 23.21 16.59
CA TRP A 123 4.12 22.56 15.36
C TRP A 123 4.76 23.16 14.10
N LYS A 124 4.83 24.49 14.00
CA LYS A 124 5.51 25.16 12.87
C LYS A 124 6.97 24.72 12.76
N LYS A 125 7.70 24.74 13.89
CA LYS A 125 9.10 24.28 13.94
C LYS A 125 9.23 22.81 13.56
N HIS A 126 8.32 21.95 14.04
CA HIS A 126 8.31 20.52 13.73
C HIS A 126 8.10 20.25 12.23
N PHE A 127 7.16 20.96 11.58
CA PHE A 127 6.95 20.80 10.14
C PHE A 127 8.08 21.38 9.30
N GLU A 128 8.75 22.44 9.76
CA GLU A 128 9.93 22.97 9.08
C GLU A 128 11.10 21.96 9.14
N ALA A 129 11.38 21.41 10.33
CA ALA A 129 12.44 20.41 10.50
C ALA A 129 12.20 19.15 9.65
N ARG A 130 10.94 18.82 9.32
CA ARG A 130 10.61 17.71 8.42
C ARG A 130 10.98 17.95 6.97
N LYS A 131 11.01 19.21 6.50
CA LYS A 131 11.39 19.53 5.11
C LYS A 131 12.85 19.14 4.84
N GLU A 132 13.68 19.09 5.87
CA GLU A 132 15.09 18.70 5.82
C GLU A 132 15.31 17.18 6.02
N GLU A 133 14.28 16.42 6.38
CA GLU A 133 14.37 14.98 6.68
C GLU A 133 14.50 14.17 5.38
N LYS A 134 15.61 13.42 5.23
CA LYS A 134 15.89 12.61 4.02
C LYS A 134 14.85 11.51 3.77
N THR A 135 14.22 11.00 4.83
CA THR A 135 13.27 9.89 4.75
C THR A 135 11.95 10.30 5.39
N PRO A 136 10.90 10.59 4.60
CA PRO A 136 9.66 11.12 5.13
C PRO A 136 8.94 10.08 5.98
N ASN A 137 8.68 10.41 7.26
CA ASN A 137 7.87 9.57 8.13
C ASN A 137 6.36 9.79 7.88
N VAL A 138 5.85 9.15 6.82
CA VAL A 138 4.46 9.25 6.37
C VAL A 138 3.45 8.87 7.47
N SER A 139 3.77 7.86 8.29
CA SER A 139 2.88 7.40 9.36
C SER A 139 2.68 8.44 10.46
N LYS A 140 3.76 9.15 10.86
CA LYS A 140 3.64 10.25 11.82
C LYS A 140 3.00 11.48 11.17
N LEU A 141 3.30 11.79 9.91
CA LEU A 141 2.62 12.89 9.19
C LEU A 141 1.10 12.67 9.11
N ARG A 142 0.65 11.43 8.90
CA ARG A 142 -0.77 11.05 8.90
C ARG A 142 -1.48 11.41 10.21
N THR A 143 -0.87 11.11 11.34
CA THR A 143 -1.44 11.45 12.65
C THR A 143 -1.28 12.93 12.98
N ASP A 144 -0.16 13.55 12.60
CA ASP A 144 0.11 14.97 12.84
C ASP A 144 -0.90 15.86 12.13
N LEU A 145 -1.18 15.57 10.84
CA LEU A 145 -2.14 16.34 10.04
C LEU A 145 -3.56 16.23 10.61
N ARG A 146 -3.99 15.02 11.02
CA ARG A 146 -5.26 14.85 11.73
C ARG A 146 -5.26 15.63 13.05
N PHE A 147 -4.16 15.58 13.82
CA PHE A 147 -4.11 16.19 15.14
C PHE A 147 -4.22 17.72 15.05
N ILE A 148 -3.46 18.38 14.17
CA ILE A 148 -3.59 19.84 13.99
C ILE A 148 -4.96 20.25 13.44
N ALA A 149 -5.60 19.38 12.65
CA ALA A 149 -6.97 19.60 12.19
C ALA A 149 -7.96 19.57 13.36
N GLU A 150 -7.90 18.56 14.23
CA GLU A 150 -8.74 18.51 15.43
C GLU A 150 -8.47 19.71 16.36
N LEU A 151 -7.21 20.10 16.60
CA LEU A 151 -6.87 21.29 17.41
C LEU A 151 -7.52 22.58 16.87
N THR A 152 -7.69 22.66 15.56
CA THR A 152 -8.37 23.79 14.88
C THR A 152 -9.89 23.69 15.02
N ILE A 153 -10.46 22.52 14.78
CA ILE A 153 -11.90 22.25 14.88
C ILE A 153 -12.39 22.54 16.30
N VAL A 154 -11.67 22.05 17.32
CA VAL A 154 -12.03 22.27 18.73
C VAL A 154 -11.61 23.64 19.25
N GLY A 155 -11.12 24.55 18.41
CA GLY A 155 -10.91 25.95 18.78
C GLY A 155 -9.74 26.22 19.74
N ILE A 156 -8.74 25.32 19.81
CA ILE A 156 -7.47 25.62 20.51
C ILE A 156 -6.64 26.56 19.64
N PHE A 157 -6.54 26.28 18.34
CA PHE A 157 -6.06 27.24 17.37
C PHE A 157 -7.23 28.05 16.82
N THR A 158 -6.96 29.33 16.54
CA THR A 158 -7.92 30.13 15.78
C THR A 158 -8.04 29.58 14.36
N ASP A 159 -9.17 29.83 13.70
CA ASP A 159 -9.36 29.41 12.30
C ASP A 159 -8.22 29.91 11.40
N LYS A 160 -7.75 31.15 11.60
CA LYS A 160 -6.67 31.72 10.79
C LYS A 160 -5.36 30.95 10.93
N GLU A 161 -4.97 30.64 12.17
CA GLU A 161 -3.72 29.96 12.47
C GLU A 161 -3.76 28.50 12.05
N GLY A 162 -4.82 27.79 12.47
CA GLY A 162 -4.97 26.37 12.25
C GLY A 162 -5.17 26.02 10.78
N LEU A 163 -6.11 26.71 10.10
CA LEU A 163 -6.35 26.45 8.68
C LEU A 163 -5.14 26.82 7.82
N SER A 164 -4.44 27.92 8.12
CA SER A 164 -3.21 28.26 7.40
C SER A 164 -2.15 27.16 7.52
N LEU A 165 -1.98 26.59 8.71
CA LEU A 165 -1.01 25.52 8.94
C LEU A 165 -1.40 24.23 8.21
N ILE A 166 -2.67 23.82 8.30
CA ILE A 166 -3.18 22.63 7.60
C ILE A 166 -3.03 22.79 6.08
N TYR A 167 -3.36 23.98 5.56
CA TYR A 167 -3.30 24.27 4.13
C TYR A 167 -1.88 24.18 3.59
N GLU A 168 -0.88 24.72 4.31
CA GLU A 168 0.54 24.61 3.93
C GLU A 168 0.98 23.15 3.82
N GLN A 169 0.58 22.31 4.79
CA GLN A 169 0.94 20.89 4.79
C GLN A 169 0.27 20.11 3.67
N LEU A 170 -1.03 20.33 3.42
CA LEU A 170 -1.73 19.71 2.29
C LEU A 170 -1.16 20.15 0.95
N LYS A 171 -0.86 21.45 0.78
CA LYS A 171 -0.25 21.98 -0.43
C LYS A 171 1.14 21.37 -0.67
N THR A 172 1.94 21.20 0.39
CA THR A 172 3.23 20.51 0.32
C THR A 172 3.06 19.06 -0.16
N ILE A 173 2.11 18.32 0.41
CA ILE A 173 1.80 16.94 -0.01
C ILE A 173 1.44 16.88 -1.49
N ILE A 174 0.53 17.74 -1.96
CA ILE A 174 0.08 17.77 -3.36
C ILE A 174 1.23 18.08 -4.33
N ASN A 175 2.15 18.95 -3.93
CA ASN A 175 3.31 19.28 -4.74
C ASN A 175 4.33 18.13 -4.84
N ILE A 176 4.48 17.33 -3.79
CA ILE A 176 5.40 16.18 -3.75
C ILE A 176 4.79 14.98 -4.50
N ASP A 177 3.51 14.69 -4.26
CA ASP A 177 2.79 13.53 -4.79
C ASP A 177 2.24 13.78 -6.21
N ARG A 178 3.12 14.03 -7.19
CA ARG A 178 2.69 14.18 -8.59
C ARG A 178 2.68 12.87 -9.37
N GLU A 179 3.56 11.94 -9.01
CA GLU A 179 3.75 10.69 -9.75
C GLU A 179 3.46 9.47 -8.88
N THR A 180 4.20 9.27 -7.78
CA THR A 180 4.15 8.03 -7.00
C THR A 180 3.08 7.99 -5.90
N HIS A 181 2.53 9.13 -5.50
CA HIS A 181 1.42 9.26 -4.53
C HIS A 181 1.65 8.57 -3.18
N MET A 182 2.86 8.70 -2.61
CA MET A 182 3.24 8.03 -1.35
C MET A 182 2.43 8.49 -0.13
N HIS A 183 1.85 9.70 -0.18
CA HIS A 183 1.09 10.29 0.93
C HIS A 183 -0.42 10.06 0.80
N VAL A 184 -0.91 9.22 -0.12
CA VAL A 184 -2.35 8.99 -0.30
C VAL A 184 -3.05 8.55 0.99
N SER A 185 -2.37 7.76 1.84
CA SER A 185 -2.89 7.35 3.14
C SER A 185 -3.05 8.51 4.14
N VAL A 186 -2.23 9.56 4.02
CA VAL A 186 -2.33 10.81 4.82
C VAL A 186 -3.58 11.57 4.41
N VAL A 187 -3.78 11.75 3.09
CA VAL A 187 -4.94 12.47 2.54
C VAL A 187 -6.24 11.75 2.86
N ILE A 188 -6.32 10.43 2.66
CA ILE A 188 -7.50 9.63 3.02
C ILE A 188 -7.83 9.76 4.51
N SER A 189 -6.83 9.65 5.38
CA SER A 189 -7.02 9.80 6.83
C SER A 189 -7.53 11.20 7.19
N PHE A 190 -6.98 12.25 6.57
CA PHE A 190 -7.45 13.61 6.76
C PHE A 190 -8.92 13.78 6.32
N CYS A 191 -9.26 13.35 5.11
CA CYS A 191 -10.62 13.42 4.58
C CYS A 191 -11.62 12.65 5.45
N LYS A 192 -11.27 11.42 5.86
CA LYS A 192 -12.13 10.56 6.68
C LYS A 192 -12.42 11.16 8.05
N HIS A 193 -11.41 11.73 8.69
CA HIS A 193 -11.54 12.17 10.07
C HIS A 193 -11.96 13.63 10.21
N CYS A 194 -11.44 14.52 9.36
CA CYS A 194 -11.59 15.97 9.54
C CYS A 194 -12.15 16.68 8.30
N GLY A 195 -12.38 15.95 7.20
CA GLY A 195 -12.82 16.54 5.94
C GLY A 195 -14.22 17.12 5.98
N ASP A 196 -15.09 16.59 6.84
CA ASP A 196 -16.45 17.10 7.09
C ASP A 196 -16.41 18.58 7.53
N ASP A 197 -15.62 18.90 8.56
CA ASP A 197 -15.52 20.27 9.09
C ASP A 197 -14.52 21.15 8.34
N ILE A 198 -13.33 20.64 7.94
CA ILE A 198 -12.28 21.47 7.35
C ILE A 198 -12.49 21.73 5.85
N ALA A 199 -13.06 20.76 5.13
CA ALA A 199 -13.19 20.82 3.68
C ALA A 199 -14.65 20.70 3.19
N GLY A 200 -15.63 20.68 4.11
CA GLY A 200 -17.05 20.60 3.78
C GLY A 200 -17.40 19.31 3.04
N LEU A 201 -16.69 18.21 3.30
CA LEU A 201 -16.90 16.95 2.59
C LEU A 201 -18.16 16.26 3.08
N VAL A 202 -18.96 15.78 2.12
CA VAL A 202 -20.09 14.89 2.38
C VAL A 202 -19.84 13.61 1.57
N PRO A 203 -19.27 12.56 2.19
CA PRO A 203 -18.94 11.32 1.49
C PRO A 203 -20.14 10.67 0.83
N ARG A 204 -19.91 9.97 -0.28
CA ARG A 204 -20.96 9.27 -1.05
C ARG A 204 -21.78 8.29 -0.20
N LYS A 205 -21.12 7.47 0.64
CA LYS A 205 -21.80 6.59 1.59
C LYS A 205 -22.78 7.31 2.51
N MET A 206 -22.44 8.52 2.93
CA MET A 206 -23.31 9.34 3.78
C MET A 206 -24.53 9.82 3.01
N LYS A 207 -24.36 10.28 1.76
CA LYS A 207 -25.47 10.69 0.88
C LYS A 207 -26.42 9.51 0.60
N MET A 208 -25.86 8.37 0.20
CA MET A 208 -26.64 7.16 -0.06
C MET A 208 -27.39 6.68 1.18
N ALA A 209 -26.76 6.70 2.36
CA ALA A 209 -27.41 6.33 3.62
C ALA A 209 -28.55 7.30 3.98
N SER A 210 -28.34 8.61 3.78
CA SER A 210 -29.36 9.64 3.98
C SER A 210 -30.58 9.39 3.09
N GLU A 211 -30.38 9.21 1.79
CA GLU A 211 -31.45 9.00 0.81
C GLU A 211 -32.17 7.65 1.01
N LYS A 212 -31.42 6.57 1.22
CA LYS A 212 -31.97 5.20 1.29
C LYS A 212 -32.69 4.91 2.61
N PHE A 213 -32.21 5.48 3.72
CA PHE A 213 -32.72 5.19 5.06
C PHE A 213 -33.35 6.40 5.76
N ASN A 214 -33.48 7.55 5.08
CA ASN A 214 -34.02 8.80 5.62
C ASN A 214 -33.29 9.29 6.89
N LEU A 215 -31.95 9.16 6.90
CA LEU A 215 -31.11 9.56 8.04
C LEU A 215 -30.59 10.99 7.87
N SER A 216 -30.83 11.85 8.86
CA SER A 216 -30.28 13.22 8.86
C SER A 216 -28.90 13.26 9.53
N PHE A 217 -27.87 13.51 8.73
CA PHE A 217 -26.49 13.66 9.20
C PHE A 217 -26.21 15.08 9.74
N PRO A 218 -25.19 15.25 10.60
CA PRO A 218 -24.87 16.54 11.17
C PRO A 218 -24.53 17.60 10.12
N PRO A 219 -24.95 18.86 10.31
CA PRO A 219 -24.59 19.96 9.43
C PRO A 219 -23.15 20.43 9.64
N SER A 220 -22.56 21.02 8.60
CA SER A 220 -21.26 21.69 8.67
C SER A 220 -21.41 23.10 9.28
N GLU A 221 -21.18 23.22 10.58
CA GLU A 221 -21.39 24.48 11.32
C GLU A 221 -20.11 25.08 11.91
N ILE A 222 -19.00 24.33 11.94
CA ILE A 222 -17.78 24.76 12.67
C ILE A 222 -16.93 25.73 11.86
N ILE A 223 -16.65 25.40 10.60
CA ILE A 223 -15.92 26.23 9.65
C ILE A 223 -16.87 26.63 8.53
N ASN A 224 -16.85 27.90 8.14
CA ASN A 224 -17.73 28.39 7.08
C ASN A 224 -17.28 27.89 5.68
N THR A 225 -18.22 27.88 4.73
CA THR A 225 -17.97 27.37 3.38
C THR A 225 -16.84 28.10 2.65
N GLU A 226 -16.71 29.42 2.86
CA GLU A 226 -15.63 30.22 2.25
C GLU A 226 -14.23 29.73 2.65
N LYS A 227 -14.03 29.36 3.92
CA LYS A 227 -12.77 28.83 4.42
C LYS A 227 -12.56 27.36 4.06
N GLN A 228 -13.63 26.61 3.79
CA GLN A 228 -13.56 25.22 3.36
C GLN A 228 -13.14 25.06 1.89
N GLN A 229 -13.57 25.98 1.01
CA GLN A 229 -13.38 25.89 -0.43
C GLN A 229 -11.92 25.66 -0.88
N PRO A 230 -10.90 26.34 -0.32
CA PRO A 230 -9.50 26.11 -0.70
C PRO A 230 -9.05 24.67 -0.46
N PHE A 231 -9.50 24.04 0.63
CA PHE A 231 -9.17 22.64 0.94
C PHE A 231 -9.86 21.69 -0.02
N GLN A 232 -11.12 21.94 -0.36
CA GLN A 232 -11.84 21.14 -1.34
C GLN A 232 -11.14 21.18 -2.71
N ASN A 233 -10.66 22.34 -3.14
CA ASN A 233 -9.93 22.50 -4.39
C ASN A 233 -8.62 21.69 -4.39
N LEU A 234 -7.82 21.79 -3.32
CA LEU A 234 -6.60 21.01 -3.14
C LEU A 234 -6.86 19.49 -3.20
N LEU A 235 -7.92 19.03 -2.53
CA LEU A 235 -8.26 17.59 -2.51
C LEU A 235 -8.73 17.07 -3.88
N ARG A 236 -9.49 17.87 -4.63
CA ARG A 236 -9.88 17.53 -6.02
C ARG A 236 -8.69 17.54 -6.97
N GLU A 237 -7.75 18.48 -6.80
CA GLU A 237 -6.50 18.50 -7.55
C GLU A 237 -5.68 17.23 -7.28
N TYR A 238 -5.53 16.86 -6.01
CA TYR A 238 -4.87 15.60 -5.61
C TYR A 238 -5.55 14.38 -6.23
N PHE A 239 -6.89 14.31 -6.17
CA PHE A 239 -7.65 13.20 -6.77
C PHE A 239 -7.47 13.13 -8.30
N THR A 240 -7.40 14.27 -8.97
CA THR A 240 -7.12 14.33 -10.41
C THR A 240 -5.72 13.79 -10.74
N SER A 241 -4.72 14.11 -9.91
CA SER A 241 -3.38 13.55 -10.05
C SER A 241 -3.38 12.02 -9.81
N LEU A 242 -4.04 11.58 -8.74
CA LEU A 242 -4.12 10.18 -8.34
C LEU A 242 -4.80 9.31 -9.42
N THR A 243 -5.87 9.81 -10.02
CA THR A 243 -6.58 9.09 -11.10
C THR A 243 -5.76 8.99 -12.38
N LYS A 244 -4.89 9.97 -12.68
CA LYS A 244 -3.93 9.86 -13.79
C LYS A 244 -2.90 8.77 -13.53
N HIS A 245 -2.35 8.72 -12.32
CA HIS A 245 -1.43 7.65 -11.90
C HIS A 245 -2.10 6.27 -11.99
N LEU A 246 -3.30 6.11 -11.45
CA LEU A 246 -4.05 4.85 -11.52
C LEU A 246 -4.28 4.38 -12.98
N LYS A 247 -4.63 5.30 -13.88
CA LYS A 247 -4.82 4.97 -15.31
C LYS A 247 -3.51 4.54 -15.98
N LYS A 248 -2.39 5.16 -15.61
CA LYS A 248 -1.05 4.80 -16.11
C LYS A 248 -0.70 3.38 -15.69
N ASP A 249 -0.75 3.10 -14.39
CA ASP A 249 -0.40 1.78 -13.84
C ASP A 249 -1.35 0.69 -14.32
N HIS A 250 -2.64 1.01 -14.50
CA HIS A 250 -3.59 0.06 -15.09
C HIS A 250 -3.19 -0.40 -16.50
N ARG A 251 -2.78 0.55 -17.35
CA ARG A 251 -2.33 0.24 -18.72
C ARG A 251 -1.04 -0.56 -18.71
N GLU A 252 -0.11 -0.20 -17.81
CA GLU A 252 1.17 -0.89 -17.66
C GLU A 252 0.98 -2.34 -17.18
N LEU A 253 0.12 -2.56 -16.18
CA LEU A 253 -0.24 -3.89 -15.70
C LEU A 253 -0.82 -4.75 -16.83
N GLN A 254 -1.75 -4.21 -17.61
CA GLN A 254 -2.32 -4.94 -18.76
C GLN A 254 -1.28 -5.25 -19.84
N ASN A 255 -0.33 -4.35 -20.08
CA ASN A 255 0.75 -4.59 -21.04
C ASN A 255 1.66 -5.74 -20.56
N ILE A 256 2.01 -5.75 -19.26
CA ILE A 256 2.80 -6.83 -18.64
C ILE A 256 2.03 -8.15 -18.74
N GLU A 257 0.74 -8.16 -18.43
CA GLU A 257 -0.11 -9.35 -18.54
C GLU A 257 -0.19 -9.89 -19.97
N ARG A 258 -0.37 -9.02 -20.97
CA ARG A 258 -0.35 -9.41 -22.39
C ARG A 258 1.00 -10.00 -22.80
N GLN A 259 2.10 -9.39 -22.38
CA GLN A 259 3.43 -9.90 -22.70
C GLN A 259 3.71 -11.23 -21.99
N ASN A 260 3.26 -11.39 -20.74
CA ASN A 260 3.35 -12.65 -19.99
C ASN A 260 2.58 -13.78 -20.70
N ARG A 261 1.36 -13.50 -21.19
CA ARG A 261 0.58 -14.47 -21.98
C ARG A 261 1.31 -14.90 -23.25
N ARG A 262 1.89 -13.95 -24.00
CA ARG A 262 2.65 -14.25 -25.23
C ARG A 262 3.86 -15.14 -24.96
N ILE A 263 4.60 -14.88 -23.88
CA ILE A 263 5.77 -15.68 -23.49
C ILE A 263 5.33 -17.08 -23.06
N LEU A 264 4.26 -17.16 -22.26
CA LEU A 264 3.71 -18.45 -21.84
C LEU A 264 3.26 -19.29 -23.04
N HIS A 265 2.65 -18.65 -24.05
CA HIS A 265 2.25 -19.33 -25.29
C HIS A 265 3.46 -19.77 -26.14
N SER A 266 4.53 -18.96 -26.22
CA SER A 266 5.68 -19.25 -27.08
C SER A 266 6.72 -20.18 -26.45
N LYS A 267 7.02 -20.00 -25.16
CA LYS A 267 8.04 -20.76 -24.42
C LYS A 267 7.46 -21.84 -23.50
N GLY A 268 6.16 -21.80 -23.21
CA GLY A 268 5.48 -22.75 -22.31
C GLY A 268 5.65 -22.46 -20.81
N GLU A 269 6.54 -21.53 -20.45
CA GLU A 269 6.83 -21.15 -19.07
C GLU A 269 7.14 -19.65 -18.93
N LEU A 270 7.02 -19.13 -17.70
CA LEU A 270 7.40 -17.79 -17.30
C LEU A 270 8.57 -17.88 -16.32
N SER A 271 9.57 -17.00 -16.47
CA SER A 271 10.69 -16.95 -15.52
C SER A 271 10.23 -16.52 -14.14
N GLU A 272 10.92 -17.01 -13.10
CA GLU A 272 10.61 -16.72 -11.70
C GLU A 272 10.72 -15.21 -11.40
N ASP A 273 11.75 -14.54 -11.91
CA ASP A 273 11.94 -13.09 -11.74
C ASP A 273 10.78 -12.28 -12.34
N ARG A 274 10.29 -12.68 -13.50
CA ARG A 274 9.17 -12.00 -14.18
C ARG A 274 7.85 -12.24 -13.47
N HIS A 275 7.67 -13.44 -12.91
CA HIS A 275 6.53 -13.74 -12.06
C HIS A 275 6.53 -12.85 -10.82
N LYS A 276 7.67 -12.74 -10.13
CA LYS A 276 7.84 -11.89 -8.95
C LYS A 276 7.59 -10.40 -9.24
N GLN A 277 8.16 -9.87 -10.33
CA GLN A 277 7.94 -8.48 -10.74
C GLN A 277 6.46 -8.19 -11.03
N TYR A 278 5.77 -9.12 -11.70
CA TYR A 278 4.33 -9.00 -11.92
C TYR A 278 3.54 -8.98 -10.61
N GLU A 279 3.83 -9.89 -9.68
CA GLU A 279 3.14 -9.95 -8.38
C GLU A 279 3.36 -8.68 -7.54
N GLU A 280 4.58 -8.16 -7.51
CA GLU A 280 4.93 -6.91 -6.83
C GLU A 280 4.16 -5.72 -7.44
N PHE A 281 4.17 -5.61 -8.77
CA PHE A 281 3.46 -4.55 -9.48
C PHE A 281 1.94 -4.65 -9.32
N ALA A 282 1.37 -5.85 -9.46
CA ALA A 282 -0.06 -6.11 -9.25
C ALA A 282 -0.48 -5.77 -7.81
N THR A 283 0.34 -6.13 -6.82
CA THR A 283 0.08 -5.80 -5.40
C THR A 283 0.09 -4.29 -5.17
N SER A 284 1.05 -3.57 -5.76
CA SER A 284 1.10 -2.10 -5.70
C SER A 284 -0.14 -1.47 -6.34
N TYR A 285 -0.51 -1.95 -7.54
CA TYR A 285 -1.69 -1.49 -8.27
C TYR A 285 -2.99 -1.71 -7.48
N GLN A 286 -3.19 -2.89 -6.87
CA GLN A 286 -4.38 -3.16 -6.06
C GLN A 286 -4.49 -2.21 -4.85
N LYS A 287 -3.37 -1.88 -4.20
CA LYS A 287 -3.34 -0.88 -3.12
C LYS A 287 -3.69 0.50 -3.65
N LEU A 288 -3.14 0.90 -4.80
CA LEU A 288 -3.44 2.18 -5.44
C LEU A 288 -4.93 2.28 -5.81
N LEU A 289 -5.50 1.22 -6.38
CA LEU A 289 -6.92 1.12 -6.74
C LEU A 289 -7.82 1.28 -5.50
N ALA A 290 -7.56 0.52 -4.42
CA ALA A 290 -8.33 0.60 -3.19
C ALA A 290 -8.24 1.99 -2.52
N ASN A 291 -7.06 2.60 -2.53
CA ASN A 291 -6.87 3.97 -2.03
C ASN A 291 -7.64 4.99 -2.87
N THR A 292 -7.59 4.86 -4.20
CA THR A 292 -8.32 5.76 -5.12
C THR A 292 -9.82 5.63 -4.94
N GLN A 293 -10.35 4.41 -4.80
CA GLN A 293 -11.78 4.17 -4.51
C GLN A 293 -12.19 4.78 -3.17
N SER A 294 -11.34 4.63 -2.14
CA SER A 294 -11.61 5.21 -0.82
C SER A 294 -11.65 6.74 -0.87
N LEU A 295 -10.73 7.37 -1.60
CA LEU A 295 -10.70 8.82 -1.75
C LEU A 295 -11.87 9.32 -2.62
N ALA A 296 -12.22 8.59 -3.68
CA ALA A 296 -13.37 8.89 -4.53
C ALA A 296 -14.69 8.91 -3.73
N ASP A 297 -14.90 7.91 -2.87
CA ASP A 297 -16.05 7.84 -1.97
C ASP A 297 -16.11 9.04 -1.01
N LEU A 298 -14.97 9.42 -0.41
CA LEU A 298 -14.88 10.54 0.53
C LEU A 298 -15.14 11.90 -0.14
N LEU A 299 -14.68 12.08 -1.37
CA LEU A 299 -14.87 13.32 -2.15
C LEU A 299 -16.18 13.34 -2.94
N ASP A 300 -16.91 12.23 -2.95
CA ASP A 300 -18.06 11.97 -3.83
C ASP A 300 -17.76 12.15 -5.33
N GLU A 301 -16.56 11.74 -5.74
CA GLU A 301 -16.12 11.75 -7.13
C GLU A 301 -16.27 10.36 -7.77
N ASN A 302 -16.42 10.33 -9.09
CA ASN A 302 -16.51 9.05 -9.82
C ASN A 302 -15.12 8.44 -10.04
N MET A 303 -15.04 7.11 -9.93
CA MET A 303 -13.85 6.38 -10.33
C MET A 303 -13.62 6.53 -11.83
N PRO A 304 -12.36 6.64 -12.28
CA PRO A 304 -12.05 6.62 -13.70
C PRO A 304 -12.44 5.27 -14.32
N GLU A 305 -12.79 5.30 -15.61
CA GLU A 305 -12.96 4.07 -16.38
C GLU A 305 -11.62 3.33 -16.51
N LEU A 306 -11.65 2.03 -16.23
CA LEU A 306 -10.53 1.11 -16.28
C LEU A 306 -10.93 -0.08 -17.18
N PRO A 307 -10.77 0.05 -18.51
CA PRO A 307 -11.23 -0.96 -19.46
C PRO A 307 -10.48 -2.28 -19.25
N GLN A 308 -11.20 -3.37 -19.04
CA GLN A 308 -10.58 -4.70 -18.98
C GLN A 308 -10.27 -5.22 -20.39
N ASP A 309 -9.15 -5.94 -20.51
CA ASP A 309 -8.72 -6.53 -21.76
C ASP A 309 -9.64 -7.72 -22.13
N LYS A 310 -10.47 -7.55 -23.16
CA LYS A 310 -11.46 -8.55 -23.59
C LYS A 310 -10.84 -9.84 -24.14
N THR A 311 -9.55 -9.80 -24.49
CA THR A 311 -8.79 -10.95 -25.02
C THR A 311 -8.77 -12.16 -24.07
N VAL A 312 -8.96 -11.95 -22.77
CA VAL A 312 -9.01 -13.02 -21.75
C VAL A 312 -10.25 -13.92 -21.90
N GLN A 313 -11.35 -13.44 -22.52
CA GLN A 313 -12.58 -14.22 -22.65
C GLN A 313 -12.60 -15.13 -23.89
N GLU A 314 -11.83 -14.83 -24.93
CA GLU A 314 -11.88 -15.59 -26.20
C GLU A 314 -10.86 -16.75 -26.26
N GLU A 315 -9.89 -16.81 -25.34
CA GLU A 315 -8.76 -17.75 -25.40
C GLU A 315 -8.98 -19.06 -24.61
N HIS A 316 -10.23 -19.55 -24.53
CA HIS A 316 -10.55 -20.91 -24.05
C HIS A 316 -10.75 -21.93 -25.18
N GLY A 317 -10.28 -21.63 -26.40
CA GLY A 317 -10.22 -22.58 -27.50
C GLY A 317 -8.86 -23.27 -27.55
N PRO A 318 -8.75 -24.62 -27.46
CA PRO A 318 -7.52 -25.32 -27.75
C PRO A 318 -7.33 -25.31 -29.28
N GLY A 319 -6.72 -24.24 -29.79
CA GLY A 319 -6.48 -24.05 -31.21
C GLY A 319 -5.05 -23.65 -31.45
N ILE A 320 -4.16 -24.63 -31.61
CA ILE A 320 -2.86 -24.41 -32.25
C ILE A 320 -3.16 -23.98 -33.69
N ASP A 321 -3.02 -22.68 -33.99
CA ASP A 321 -3.14 -22.19 -35.36
C ASP A 321 -1.82 -22.41 -36.11
N ILE A 322 -1.71 -23.61 -36.73
CA ILE A 322 -0.60 -24.00 -37.62
C ILE A 322 -0.76 -23.38 -39.03
N PHE A 323 -1.82 -22.62 -39.32
CA PHE A 323 -2.16 -22.25 -40.70
C PHE A 323 -2.22 -20.76 -41.04
N THR A 324 -1.62 -19.89 -40.22
CA THR A 324 -1.41 -18.49 -40.63
C THR A 324 0.08 -18.24 -40.95
N PRO A 325 0.54 -18.37 -42.21
CA PRO A 325 1.85 -17.88 -42.61
C PRO A 325 1.82 -16.35 -42.55
N GLY A 326 2.41 -15.80 -41.50
CA GLY A 326 2.66 -14.36 -41.38
C GLY A 326 3.51 -13.87 -42.56
N LYS A 327 3.08 -12.77 -43.16
CA LYS A 327 3.80 -12.09 -44.25
C LYS A 327 5.23 -11.75 -43.81
N PRO A 328 6.23 -11.88 -44.69
CA PRO A 328 7.60 -11.47 -44.39
C PRO A 328 7.69 -9.95 -44.54
N GLY A 329 8.02 -9.25 -43.45
CA GLY A 329 8.31 -7.82 -43.50
C GLY A 329 7.83 -7.08 -42.26
N ASP A 330 8.69 -7.10 -41.23
CA ASP A 330 8.99 -6.03 -40.27
C ASP A 330 9.30 -6.65 -38.90
N TYR A 331 10.48 -7.28 -38.83
CA TYR A 331 11.17 -7.45 -37.56
C TYR A 331 12.00 -6.17 -37.39
N ASP A 332 11.42 -5.17 -36.75
CA ASP A 332 12.19 -4.02 -36.29
C ASP A 332 12.99 -4.48 -35.07
N LEU A 333 14.18 -5.00 -35.36
CA LEU A 333 15.07 -5.72 -34.45
C LEU A 333 16.04 -4.73 -33.80
N GLU A 334 15.51 -3.68 -33.17
CA GLU A 334 16.32 -2.62 -32.52
C GLU A 334 16.98 -3.08 -31.20
N GLY A 335 16.70 -4.29 -30.72
CA GLY A 335 17.29 -4.87 -29.50
C GLY A 335 18.39 -5.92 -29.70
N GLY A 336 18.74 -6.27 -30.94
CA GLY A 336 19.60 -7.42 -31.20
C GLY A 336 18.94 -8.76 -30.84
N ILE A 337 19.58 -9.85 -31.25
CA ILE A 337 19.06 -11.24 -31.14
C ILE A 337 19.30 -11.82 -29.73
N TRP A 338 20.09 -11.12 -28.90
CA TRP A 338 20.61 -11.63 -27.64
C TRP A 338 19.90 -10.98 -26.45
N GLU A 339 19.57 -11.80 -25.44
CA GLU A 339 18.82 -11.39 -24.26
C GLU A 339 19.65 -10.49 -23.30
N ASP A 340 20.99 -10.63 -23.27
CA ASP A 340 21.96 -9.75 -22.57
C ASP A 340 23.41 -9.92 -23.12
N GLU A 341 24.35 -9.10 -22.64
CA GLU A 341 25.77 -9.15 -23.05
C GLU A 341 26.48 -10.46 -22.63
N ASP A 342 26.06 -11.08 -21.53
CA ASP A 342 26.67 -12.33 -21.04
C ASP A 342 26.28 -13.54 -21.91
N ALA A 343 25.01 -13.63 -22.32
CA ALA A 343 24.53 -14.63 -23.28
C ALA A 343 25.22 -14.45 -24.63
N ARG A 344 25.39 -13.20 -25.09
CA ARG A 344 26.14 -12.91 -26.32
C ARG A 344 27.60 -13.39 -26.20
N ASN A 345 28.26 -13.09 -25.09
CA ASN A 345 29.65 -13.44 -24.86
C ASN A 345 29.86 -14.97 -24.78
N PHE A 346 28.92 -15.70 -24.17
CA PHE A 346 28.93 -17.16 -24.10
C PHE A 346 28.86 -17.83 -25.48
N TYR A 347 28.03 -17.30 -26.40
CA TYR A 347 27.86 -17.87 -27.73
C TYR A 347 28.86 -17.34 -28.77
N GLU A 348 29.38 -16.11 -28.59
CA GLU A 348 30.34 -15.51 -29.52
C GLU A 348 31.80 -15.81 -29.16
N ASN A 349 32.14 -15.97 -27.86
CA ASN A 349 33.50 -16.30 -27.42
C ASN A 349 33.60 -17.76 -26.95
N MET A 350 33.88 -18.66 -27.90
CA MET A 350 34.11 -20.08 -27.59
C MET A 350 35.39 -20.27 -26.77
N VAL A 351 35.27 -20.90 -25.60
CA VAL A 351 36.40 -21.31 -24.75
C VAL A 351 37.23 -22.38 -25.47
N ASP A 352 38.56 -22.22 -25.47
CA ASP A 352 39.47 -23.20 -26.07
C ASP A 352 39.47 -24.51 -25.26
N LEU A 353 38.74 -25.50 -25.77
CA LEU A 353 38.62 -26.84 -25.20
C LEU A 353 39.98 -27.57 -25.12
N LYS A 354 41.01 -27.16 -25.88
CA LYS A 354 42.36 -27.74 -25.73
C LYS A 354 43.01 -27.40 -24.40
N ALA A 355 42.62 -26.30 -23.75
CA ALA A 355 43.14 -25.92 -22.44
C ALA A 355 42.51 -26.72 -21.29
N PHE A 356 41.33 -27.32 -21.50
CA PHE A 356 40.53 -28.00 -20.47
C PHE A 356 40.48 -29.52 -20.61
N VAL A 357 40.99 -30.07 -21.71
CA VAL A 357 40.99 -31.53 -21.97
C VAL A 357 42.39 -32.12 -21.73
N PRO A 358 42.53 -33.17 -20.89
CA PRO A 358 43.83 -33.78 -20.60
C PRO A 358 44.57 -34.27 -21.86
N ALA A 359 45.88 -33.99 -21.94
CA ALA A 359 46.75 -34.29 -23.08
C ALA A 359 46.80 -35.76 -23.52
N ILE A 360 46.30 -36.68 -22.69
CA ILE A 360 46.21 -38.12 -22.94
C ILE A 360 45.26 -38.43 -24.12
N LEU A 361 44.24 -37.61 -24.36
CA LEU A 361 43.27 -37.80 -25.43
C LEU A 361 43.78 -37.39 -26.84
N PHE A 362 44.96 -36.77 -26.93
CA PHE A 362 45.54 -36.30 -28.20
C PHE A 362 46.63 -37.23 -28.77
N LYS A 363 46.95 -38.36 -28.13
CA LYS A 363 48.20 -39.10 -28.40
C LYS A 363 48.21 -40.10 -29.56
N ASP A 364 47.12 -40.28 -30.32
CA ASP A 364 47.07 -41.33 -31.37
C ASP A 364 46.88 -40.83 -32.82
N ASN A 365 47.18 -39.56 -33.15
CA ASN A 365 47.02 -39.09 -34.55
C ASN A 365 48.21 -38.35 -35.20
N GLU A 366 49.43 -38.42 -34.66
CA GLU A 366 50.61 -37.77 -35.27
C GLU A 366 51.48 -38.66 -36.18
N LYS A 367 50.93 -39.72 -36.80
CA LYS A 367 51.68 -40.47 -37.83
C LYS A 367 50.83 -40.89 -39.04
N SER A 368 50.57 -39.93 -39.93
CA SER A 368 50.55 -40.20 -41.37
C SER A 368 50.57 -38.91 -42.21
N SER A 369 51.76 -38.59 -42.70
CA SER A 369 52.05 -38.17 -44.08
C SER A 369 51.65 -36.77 -44.57
N GLN A 370 52.70 -35.96 -44.78
CA GLN A 370 52.78 -34.88 -45.76
C GLN A 370 52.48 -35.37 -47.19
N SER A 371 51.55 -34.72 -47.92
CA SER A 371 51.69 -34.34 -49.34
C SER A 371 50.45 -33.61 -49.91
N LYS A 372 50.77 -32.60 -50.73
CA LYS A 372 50.03 -31.70 -51.65
C LYS A 372 48.58 -32.00 -52.13
N ASP A 373 47.90 -30.86 -52.33
CA ASP A 373 46.97 -30.42 -53.40
C ASP A 373 45.50 -30.94 -53.51
N LYS A 374 44.62 -29.91 -53.56
CA LYS A 374 43.33 -29.74 -54.30
C LYS A 374 42.04 -30.49 -53.95
N GLU A 375 40.98 -29.67 -53.95
CA GLU A 375 39.57 -29.87 -54.36
C GLU A 375 38.65 -30.82 -53.57
N ASP A 376 37.64 -30.18 -52.96
CA ASP A 376 36.20 -30.44 -52.97
C ASP A 376 35.62 -31.86 -53.18
N VAL A 377 34.55 -32.08 -52.40
CA VAL A 377 33.38 -32.96 -52.60
C VAL A 377 33.33 -34.32 -51.85
N LYS A 378 32.28 -34.41 -51.02
CA LYS A 378 31.49 -35.57 -50.56
C LYS A 378 32.09 -36.55 -49.54
N GLY A 379 31.52 -36.47 -48.34
CA GLY A 379 30.76 -37.56 -47.72
C GLY A 379 31.51 -38.83 -47.36
N ILE A 380 31.85 -38.99 -46.07
CA ILE A 380 32.13 -40.29 -45.47
C ILE A 380 31.29 -40.46 -44.20
N GLN A 381 30.76 -41.68 -44.12
CA GLN A 381 29.73 -42.25 -43.26
C GLN A 381 30.31 -42.62 -41.88
N PHE A 382 29.63 -42.28 -40.78
CA PHE A 382 29.90 -42.87 -39.46
C PHE A 382 29.07 -44.15 -39.25
N PRO A 383 29.67 -45.29 -38.90
CA PRO A 383 28.97 -46.55 -38.69
C PRO A 383 28.51 -46.77 -37.23
N ASN A 384 27.44 -47.56 -37.10
CA ASN A 384 27.10 -48.47 -35.99
C ASN A 384 26.24 -48.05 -34.78
N VAL A 385 25.70 -46.83 -34.67
CA VAL A 385 24.69 -46.53 -33.60
C VAL A 385 23.23 -46.75 -34.08
N TRP A 386 22.98 -46.61 -35.38
CA TRP A 386 21.61 -46.61 -35.94
C TRP A 386 20.94 -47.99 -36.09
N ARG A 387 21.68 -49.10 -35.99
CA ARG A 387 21.07 -50.46 -36.07
C ARG A 387 20.31 -50.83 -34.79
N SER A 388 20.74 -50.36 -33.62
CA SER A 388 20.07 -50.65 -32.34
C SER A 388 18.75 -49.89 -32.18
N ILE A 389 18.67 -48.66 -32.73
CA ILE A 389 17.45 -47.84 -32.67
C ILE A 389 16.35 -48.40 -33.60
N LYS A 390 16.73 -49.01 -34.72
CA LYS A 390 15.76 -49.59 -35.66
C LYS A 390 15.02 -50.81 -35.09
N HIS A 391 15.64 -51.55 -34.17
CA HIS A 391 15.01 -52.70 -33.49
C HIS A 391 14.04 -52.28 -32.37
N LEU A 392 14.19 -51.06 -31.83
CA LEU A 392 13.33 -50.49 -30.79
C LEU A 392 12.01 -49.92 -31.33
N LEU A 393 11.93 -49.64 -32.64
CA LEU A 393 10.74 -49.08 -33.29
C LEU A 393 9.76 -50.13 -33.85
N GLN A 394 10.02 -51.43 -33.66
CA GLN A 394 9.28 -52.49 -34.36
C GLN A 394 8.25 -53.27 -33.50
N HIS A 395 8.05 -52.93 -32.22
CA HIS A 395 7.04 -53.56 -31.36
C HIS A 395 6.25 -52.57 -30.48
N PRO A 396 5.17 -51.93 -30.99
CA PRO A 396 4.38 -50.92 -30.27
C PRO A 396 3.53 -51.47 -29.10
N HIS A 397 3.27 -52.78 -29.08
CA HIS A 397 2.32 -53.40 -28.15
C HIS A 397 2.87 -53.58 -26.72
N LEU A 398 4.20 -53.55 -26.54
CA LEU A 398 4.84 -53.69 -25.24
C LEU A 398 4.87 -52.38 -24.44
N TYR A 399 4.78 -51.22 -25.09
CA TYR A 399 4.73 -49.91 -24.41
C TYR A 399 3.34 -49.59 -23.85
N PHE A 400 2.27 -50.02 -24.52
CA PHE A 400 0.91 -49.75 -24.06
C PHE A 400 0.63 -50.42 -22.70
N SER A 401 1.18 -51.61 -22.46
CA SER A 401 1.05 -52.35 -21.19
C SER A 401 1.82 -51.69 -20.04
N LEU A 402 3.03 -51.16 -20.27
CA LEU A 402 3.79 -50.44 -19.26
C LEU A 402 3.15 -49.09 -18.93
N PHE A 403 2.71 -48.35 -19.95
CA PHE A 403 2.08 -47.04 -19.75
C PHE A 403 0.74 -47.16 -19.02
N TYR A 404 -0.08 -48.18 -19.34
CA TYR A 404 -1.33 -48.47 -18.61
C TYR A 404 -1.07 -48.88 -17.16
N LYS A 405 -0.05 -49.70 -16.88
CA LYS A 405 0.28 -50.10 -15.51
C LYS A 405 0.76 -48.91 -14.66
N VAL A 406 1.60 -48.04 -15.22
CA VAL A 406 2.10 -46.84 -14.50
C VAL A 406 0.98 -45.83 -14.27
N THR A 407 0.10 -45.61 -15.26
CA THR A 407 -1.03 -44.69 -15.11
C THR A 407 -2.11 -45.21 -14.16
N LEU A 408 -2.42 -46.53 -14.16
CA LEU A 408 -3.32 -47.11 -13.15
C LEU A 408 -2.73 -47.04 -11.74
N GLN A 409 -1.42 -47.23 -11.59
CA GLN A 409 -0.77 -47.15 -10.28
C GLN A 409 -0.79 -45.71 -9.74
N TYR A 410 -0.60 -44.70 -10.60
CA TYR A 410 -0.78 -43.29 -10.22
C TYR A 410 -2.24 -42.94 -9.89
N LEU A 411 -3.21 -43.43 -10.67
CA LEU A 411 -4.64 -43.21 -10.37
C LEU A 411 -5.04 -43.85 -9.04
N PHE A 412 -4.51 -45.04 -8.74
CA PHE A 412 -4.78 -45.74 -7.48
C PHE A 412 -4.20 -44.98 -6.28
N ILE A 413 -3.01 -44.40 -6.41
CA ILE A 413 -2.41 -43.55 -5.37
C ILE A 413 -3.24 -42.27 -5.13
N ILE A 414 -3.74 -41.62 -6.19
CA ILE A 414 -4.59 -40.43 -6.08
C ILE A 414 -5.93 -40.76 -5.42
N LEU A 415 -6.53 -41.90 -5.76
CA LEU A 415 -7.75 -42.40 -5.13
C LEU A 415 -7.53 -42.74 -3.66
N LEU A 416 -6.43 -43.41 -3.32
CA LEU A 416 -6.08 -43.73 -1.93
C LEU A 416 -5.88 -42.46 -1.11
N HIS A 417 -5.18 -41.46 -1.67
CA HIS A 417 -4.97 -40.17 -1.01
C HIS A 417 -6.28 -39.40 -0.79
N SER A 418 -7.20 -39.44 -1.77
CA SER A 418 -8.52 -38.80 -1.63
C SER A 418 -9.40 -39.50 -0.60
N ILE A 419 -9.34 -40.84 -0.52
CA ILE A 419 -10.05 -41.62 0.51
C ILE A 419 -9.46 -41.33 1.90
N ILE A 420 -8.13 -41.27 2.03
CA ILE A 420 -7.46 -40.94 3.29
C ILE A 420 -7.83 -39.52 3.75
N MET A 421 -7.84 -38.53 2.85
CA MET A 421 -8.26 -37.15 3.17
C MET A 421 -9.76 -37.06 3.53
N SER A 422 -10.61 -37.83 2.88
CA SER A 422 -12.04 -37.92 3.20
C SER A 422 -12.27 -38.57 4.58
N MET A 423 -11.50 -39.60 4.92
CA MET A 423 -11.52 -40.21 6.25
C MET A 423 -10.98 -39.27 7.32
N TYR A 424 -9.91 -38.52 7.04
CA TYR A 424 -9.35 -37.53 7.96
C TYR A 424 -10.35 -36.39 8.26
N ASN A 425 -11.05 -35.89 7.24
CA ASN A 425 -12.10 -34.90 7.42
C ASN A 425 -13.32 -35.43 8.19
N ARG A 426 -13.69 -36.71 8.03
CA ARG A 426 -14.77 -37.33 8.82
C ARG A 426 -14.39 -37.52 10.29
N VAL A 427 -13.12 -37.84 10.59
CA VAL A 427 -12.63 -37.96 11.97
C VAL A 427 -12.55 -36.59 12.67
N GLN A 428 -12.19 -35.51 11.95
CA GLN A 428 -12.25 -34.15 12.52
C GLN A 428 -13.68 -33.66 12.75
N CYS A 429 -14.64 -34.01 11.90
CA CYS A 429 -16.05 -33.64 12.12
C CYS A 429 -16.68 -34.35 13.33
N PHE A 430 -16.30 -35.61 13.62
CA PHE A 430 -16.76 -36.31 14.82
C PHE A 430 -16.08 -35.82 16.12
N GLY A 431 -14.86 -35.31 16.05
CA GLY A 431 -14.14 -34.74 17.21
C GLY A 431 -14.66 -33.37 17.68
N LEU A 432 -15.33 -32.61 16.80
CA LEU A 432 -15.91 -31.29 17.14
C LEU A 432 -17.37 -31.33 17.61
N GLN A 433 -17.99 -32.51 17.69
CA GLN A 433 -19.35 -32.68 18.23
C GLN A 433 -19.40 -33.32 19.62
N CYS A 434 -18.26 -33.63 20.22
CA CYS A 434 -18.15 -34.22 21.57
C CYS A 434 -17.22 -33.43 22.53
N PHE A 435 -17.07 -32.11 22.34
CA PHE A 435 -16.45 -31.22 23.33
C PHE A 435 -17.28 -29.96 23.53
#